data_AF-A0A2T0QAT2-F1
#
_entry.id   AF-A0A2T0QAT2-F1
#
_cell.length_a   1.000
_cell.length_b   1.000
_cell.length_c   1.000
_cell.angle_alpha   90.00
_cell.angle_beta   90.00
_cell.angle_gamma   90.00
#
_symmetry.space_group_name_H-M   'P 1'
#
loop_
_entity.id
_entity.type
_entity.pdbx_description
1 polymer ?
#
loop_
_entity_poly.entity_id
_entity_poly.type
_entity_poly.pdbx_seq_one_letter_code
_entity_poly.pdbx_strand_id
1 'polypeptide(L)'
;MRKSQRTAAAAAAWRAAREPDRPGSPGLGERLAALPRTLRAGLGGEYPGLGKGKVLLYLVALIYVVSPIDALPEMLVPFLGFADDVGLAVWLTTSALSESGQYLEWERRQGRVVQGRAKRVEPDGPEPEQP
;
A
#
# COMPACT_ATOMS: atom_id res chain seq x y z
N MET A 1 -6.40 -20.74 -29.20
CA MET A 1 -7.41 -20.00 -28.41
C MET A 1 -6.99 -20.04 -26.94
N ARG A 2 -6.66 -18.92 -26.29
CA ARG A 2 -6.31 -18.87 -24.85
C ARG A 2 -7.23 -17.85 -24.16
N LYS A 3 -8.25 -18.33 -23.44
CA LYS A 3 -9.19 -17.50 -22.66
C LYS A 3 -8.86 -17.60 -21.16
N SER A 4 -9.00 -16.46 -20.49
CA SER A 4 -9.16 -16.23 -19.04
C SER A 4 -8.05 -16.69 -18.07
N GLN A 5 -6.98 -15.88 -17.96
CA GLN A 5 -6.12 -15.82 -16.75
C GLN A 5 -6.51 -14.65 -15.81
N ARG A 6 -7.59 -13.91 -16.12
CA ARG A 6 -7.94 -12.63 -15.45
C ARG A 6 -8.72 -12.82 -14.14
N THR A 7 -9.31 -13.99 -13.91
CA THR A 7 -10.10 -14.30 -12.70
C THR A 7 -9.23 -14.70 -11.50
N ALA A 8 -8.04 -15.26 -11.75
CA ALA A 8 -7.12 -15.68 -10.70
C ALA A 8 -6.54 -14.50 -9.91
N ALA A 9 -6.23 -13.39 -10.59
CA ALA A 9 -5.70 -12.18 -9.96
C ALA A 9 -6.73 -11.51 -9.03
N ALA A 10 -7.99 -11.45 -9.44
CA ALA A 10 -9.07 -10.89 -8.63
C ALA A 10 -9.34 -11.75 -7.37
N ALA A 11 -9.30 -13.07 -7.50
CA ALA A 11 -9.47 -13.98 -6.36
C ALA A 11 -8.28 -13.95 -5.39
N ALA A 12 -7.05 -13.78 -5.89
CA ALA A 12 -5.86 -13.61 -5.06
C ALA A 12 -5.90 -12.28 -4.28
N ALA A 13 -6.35 -11.21 -4.92
CA ALA A 13 -6.55 -9.91 -4.27
C ALA A 13 -7.66 -9.98 -3.19
N TRP A 14 -8.77 -10.67 -3.46
CA TRP A 14 -9.85 -10.86 -2.48
C TRP A 14 -9.41 -11.68 -1.27
N ARG A 15 -8.54 -12.69 -1.44
CA ARG A 15 -8.01 -13.47 -0.31
C ARG A 15 -6.99 -12.70 0.52
N ALA A 16 -6.11 -11.93 -0.11
CA ALA A 16 -5.16 -11.07 0.59
C ALA A 16 -5.87 -9.96 1.39
N ALA A 17 -7.00 -9.46 0.90
CA ALA A 17 -7.84 -8.49 1.61
C ALA A 17 -8.59 -9.09 2.81
N ARG A 18 -8.72 -10.43 2.88
CA ARG A 18 -9.48 -11.15 3.91
C ARG A 18 -8.60 -11.83 4.96
N GLU A 19 -7.30 -11.57 4.94
CA GLU A 19 -6.40 -12.03 6.00
C GLU A 19 -6.84 -11.37 7.32
N PRO A 20 -7.39 -12.13 8.29
CA PRO A 20 -7.79 -11.57 9.57
C PRO A 20 -6.58 -10.94 10.25
N ASP A 21 -6.78 -9.76 10.84
CA ASP A 21 -5.74 -9.01 11.56
C ASP A 21 -4.96 -9.97 12.47
N ARG A 22 -3.73 -10.28 12.06
CA ARG A 22 -2.82 -11.09 12.90
C ARG A 22 -2.48 -10.25 14.14
N PRO A 23 -2.38 -10.85 15.33
CA PRO A 23 -1.88 -10.15 16.50
C PRO A 23 -0.50 -9.54 16.19
N GLY A 24 -0.41 -8.21 16.23
CA GLY A 24 0.76 -7.43 15.80
C GLY A 24 0.63 -6.67 14.47
N SER A 25 -0.56 -6.61 13.87
CA SER A 25 -0.82 -5.78 12.70
C SER A 25 -0.77 -4.27 13.06
N PRO A 26 -0.38 -3.39 12.12
CA PRO A 26 -0.31 -1.96 12.41
C PRO A 26 -1.69 -1.39 12.72
N GLY A 27 -1.76 -0.53 13.74
CA GLY A 27 -3.01 0.15 14.12
C GLY A 27 -3.49 1.13 13.02
N LEU A 28 -4.77 1.50 13.04
CA LEU A 28 -5.35 2.45 12.07
C LEU A 28 -4.56 3.77 11.99
N GLY A 29 -4.17 4.33 13.14
CA GLY A 29 -3.37 5.55 13.20
C GLY A 29 -1.99 5.41 12.56
N GLU A 30 -1.32 4.27 12.75
CA GLU A 30 -0.03 3.99 12.12
C GLU A 30 -0.17 3.85 10.61
N ARG A 31 -1.24 3.18 10.14
CA ARG A 31 -1.55 3.06 8.71
C ARG A 31 -1.81 4.42 8.07
N LEU A 32 -2.55 5.30 8.75
CA LEU A 32 -2.78 6.68 8.30
C LEU A 32 -1.47 7.47 8.22
N ALA A 33 -0.64 7.42 9.27
CA ALA A 33 0.66 8.09 9.30
C ALA A 33 1.66 7.52 8.28
N ALA A 34 1.46 6.29 7.82
CA ALA A 34 2.28 5.65 6.80
C ALA A 34 1.87 6.06 5.37
N LEU A 35 0.63 6.51 5.14
CA LEU A 35 0.13 6.89 3.80
C LEU A 35 1.10 7.76 2.99
N PRO A 36 1.60 8.91 3.50
CA PRO A 36 2.50 9.75 2.70
C PRO A 36 3.82 9.04 2.35
N ARG A 37 4.33 8.19 3.25
CA ARG A 37 5.55 7.40 3.03
C ARG A 37 5.33 6.28 2.03
N THR A 38 4.23 5.55 2.15
CA THR A 38 3.79 4.53 1.19
C THR A 38 3.65 5.11 -0.22
N LEU A 39 3.00 6.28 -0.35
CA LEU A 39 2.85 6.96 -1.63
C LEU A 39 4.19 7.39 -2.21
N ARG A 40 5.07 8.00 -1.39
CA ARG A 40 6.41 8.41 -1.84
C ARG A 40 7.26 7.22 -2.29
N ALA A 41 7.28 6.14 -1.51
CA ALA A 41 8.02 4.92 -1.85
C ALA A 41 7.44 4.23 -3.09
N GLY A 42 6.13 4.30 -3.29
CA GLY A 42 5.46 3.80 -4.48
C GLY A 42 5.76 4.61 -5.74
N LEU A 43 5.72 5.94 -5.65
CA LEU A 43 6.09 6.84 -6.75
C LEU A 43 7.58 6.74 -7.10
N GLY A 44 8.43 6.54 -6.10
CA GLY A 44 9.87 6.30 -6.28
C GLY A 44 10.22 4.90 -6.77
N GLY A 45 9.26 3.97 -6.81
CA GLY A 45 9.50 2.57 -7.20
C GLY A 45 10.27 1.74 -6.17
N GLU A 46 10.50 2.28 -4.96
CA GLU A 46 11.18 1.62 -3.85
C GLU A 46 10.29 0.55 -3.20
N TYR A 47 8.96 0.74 -3.27
CA TYR A 47 7.99 -0.22 -2.75
C TYR A 47 7.43 -1.11 -3.87
N PRO A 48 7.92 -2.36 -4.02
CA PRO A 48 7.47 -3.27 -5.09
C PRO A 48 6.02 -3.75 -4.93
N GLY A 49 5.41 -3.57 -3.76
CA GLY A 49 3.98 -3.87 -3.54
C GLY A 49 3.04 -2.93 -4.31
N LEU A 50 3.49 -1.70 -4.57
CA LEU A 50 2.85 -0.74 -5.47
C LEU A 50 3.36 -0.96 -6.90
N GLY A 51 2.82 -1.98 -7.57
CA GLY A 51 3.10 -2.18 -8.98
C GLY A 51 2.72 -0.96 -9.83
N LYS A 52 3.40 -0.72 -10.95
CA LYS A 52 3.20 0.46 -11.83
C LYS A 52 1.72 0.70 -12.20
N GLY A 53 0.96 -0.37 -12.39
CA GLY A 53 -0.49 -0.29 -12.66
C GLY A 53 -1.31 0.20 -11.46
N LYS A 54 -0.97 -0.19 -10.22
CA LYS A 54 -1.60 0.33 -9.00
C LYS A 54 -1.23 1.79 -8.77
N VAL A 55 0.03 2.17 -9.01
CA VAL A 55 0.47 3.57 -8.93
C VAL A 55 -0.35 4.44 -9.89
N LEU A 56 -0.48 4.02 -11.15
CA LEU A 56 -1.30 4.72 -12.14
C LEU A 56 -2.77 4.79 -11.71
N LEU A 57 -3.34 3.72 -11.17
CA LEU A 57 -4.71 3.68 -10.69
C LEU A 57 -4.94 4.67 -9.52
N TYR A 58 -4.03 4.69 -8.55
CA TYR A 58 -4.10 5.66 -7.45
C TYR A 58 -3.87 7.10 -7.92
N LEU A 59 -2.99 7.33 -8.89
CA LEU A 59 -2.80 8.65 -9.49
C LEU A 59 -4.07 9.12 -10.21
N VAL A 60 -4.71 8.26 -11.01
CA VAL A 60 -5.98 8.57 -11.69
C VAL A 60 -7.08 8.87 -10.66
N ALA A 61 -7.22 8.03 -9.63
CA ALA A 61 -8.19 8.26 -8.57
C ALA A 61 -7.91 9.55 -7.78
N LEU A 62 -6.63 9.89 -7.53
CA LEU A 62 -6.26 11.12 -6.85
C LEU A 62 -6.51 12.36 -7.72
N ILE A 63 -6.17 12.30 -9.02
CA ILE A 63 -6.47 13.38 -9.97
C ILE A 63 -7.98 13.63 -10.02
N TYR A 64 -8.77 12.56 -10.02
CA TYR A 64 -10.23 12.64 -9.96
C TYR A 64 -10.72 13.32 -8.67
N VAL A 65 -10.17 12.94 -7.51
CA VAL A 65 -10.51 13.55 -6.21
C VAL A 65 -10.05 15.01 -6.10
N VAL A 66 -8.92 15.38 -6.70
CA VAL A 66 -8.34 16.74 -6.63
C VAL A 66 -8.96 17.69 -7.66
N SER A 67 -9.45 17.17 -8.79
CA SER A 67 -10.18 17.94 -9.79
C SER A 67 -11.64 17.45 -9.94
N PRO A 68 -12.50 17.63 -8.92
CA PRO A 68 -13.95 17.57 -9.09
C PRO A 68 -14.49 18.82 -9.82
N ILE A 69 -13.59 19.66 -10.36
CA ILE A 69 -13.88 21.03 -10.84
C ILE A 69 -14.50 21.04 -12.24
N ASP A 70 -14.43 19.94 -13.01
CA ASP A 70 -15.11 19.88 -14.33
C ASP A 70 -16.57 19.36 -14.23
N ALA A 71 -17.05 19.01 -13.03
CA ALA A 71 -18.45 18.62 -12.75
C ALA A 71 -19.33 19.79 -12.27
N LEU A 72 -18.76 21.00 -12.22
CA LEU A 72 -19.48 22.25 -11.97
C LEU A 72 -20.31 22.80 -13.16
N PRO A 73 -20.59 22.11 -14.30
CA PRO A 73 -21.68 22.54 -15.17
C PRO A 73 -23.06 22.05 -14.70
N GLU A 74 -23.16 21.02 -13.83
CA GLU A 74 -24.42 20.30 -13.61
C GLU A 74 -24.87 20.23 -12.14
N MET A 75 -25.12 21.41 -11.56
CA MET A 75 -26.09 21.60 -10.48
C MET A 75 -27.55 21.25 -10.93
N LEU A 76 -27.72 20.43 -11.98
CA LEU A 76 -28.93 20.19 -12.77
C LEU A 76 -29.55 18.79 -12.61
N VAL A 77 -28.83 17.81 -12.03
CA VAL A 77 -29.36 16.44 -11.85
C VAL A 77 -29.19 15.99 -10.39
N PRO A 78 -30.23 16.10 -9.54
CA PRO A 78 -30.04 16.10 -8.09
C PRO A 78 -29.73 14.76 -7.43
N PHE A 79 -29.70 13.62 -8.15
CA PHE A 79 -29.60 12.30 -7.49
C PHE A 79 -28.70 11.24 -8.15
N LEU A 80 -28.10 11.48 -9.32
CA LEU A 80 -27.36 10.43 -10.04
C LEU A 80 -25.82 10.55 -10.01
N GLY A 81 -25.25 11.73 -9.73
CA GLY A 81 -23.80 11.94 -9.71
C GLY A 81 -23.10 11.54 -8.40
N PHE A 82 -23.79 11.58 -7.26
CA PHE A 82 -23.16 11.46 -5.93
C PHE A 82 -22.67 10.05 -5.56
N ALA A 83 -23.31 9.01 -6.10
CA ALA A 83 -23.02 7.63 -5.71
C ALA A 83 -21.67 7.13 -6.24
N ASP A 84 -21.28 7.58 -7.44
CA ASP A 84 -20.02 7.17 -8.06
C ASP A 84 -18.82 7.80 -7.34
N ASP A 85 -18.91 9.08 -6.99
CA ASP A 85 -17.85 9.83 -6.29
C ASP A 85 -17.63 9.32 -4.86
N VAL A 86 -18.72 9.09 -4.11
CA VAL A 86 -18.63 8.57 -2.74
C VAL A 86 -18.10 7.13 -2.76
N GLY A 87 -18.55 6.31 -3.70
CA GLY A 87 -18.05 4.95 -3.88
C GLY A 87 -16.56 4.94 -4.17
N LEU A 88 -16.09 5.81 -5.07
CA LEU A 88 -14.69 5.93 -5.42
C LEU A 88 -13.84 6.45 -4.25
N ALA A 89 -14.32 7.45 -3.50
CA ALA A 89 -13.61 7.98 -2.34
C ALA A 89 -13.47 6.95 -1.22
N VAL A 90 -14.55 6.21 -0.94
CA VAL A 90 -14.53 5.10 0.04
C VAL A 90 -13.59 3.99 -0.43
N TRP A 91 -13.67 3.62 -1.71
CA TRP A 91 -12.78 2.61 -2.29
C TRP A 91 -11.30 3.04 -2.24
N LEU A 92 -11.00 4.30 -2.58
CA LEU A 92 -9.65 4.85 -2.54
C LEU A 92 -9.11 4.87 -1.11
N THR A 93 -9.92 5.31 -0.16
CA THR A 93 -9.54 5.40 1.26
C THR A 93 -9.26 4.02 1.86
N THR A 94 -10.17 3.06 1.66
CA THR A 94 -10.02 1.69 2.16
C THR A 94 -8.84 0.96 1.50
N SER A 95 -8.65 1.16 0.19
CA SER A 95 -7.51 0.60 -0.55
C SER A 95 -6.18 1.18 -0.07
N ALA A 96 -6.10 2.50 0.12
CA ALA A 96 -4.90 3.16 0.62
C ALA A 96 -4.55 2.72 2.06
N LEU A 97 -5.55 2.57 2.94
CA LEU A 97 -5.36 2.04 4.29
C LEU A 97 -4.84 0.59 4.29
N SER A 98 -5.40 -0.26 3.44
CA SER A 98 -4.94 -1.65 3.28
C SER A 98 -3.50 -1.71 2.79
N GLU A 99 -3.16 -0.90 1.78
CA GLU A 99 -1.83 -0.85 1.19
C GLU A 99 -0.79 -0.29 2.17
N SER A 100 -1.13 0.74 2.96
CA SER A 100 -0.25 1.23 4.04
C SER A 100 0.06 0.18 5.10
N GLY A 101 -0.90 -0.71 5.40
CA GLY A 101 -0.65 -1.86 6.28
C GLY A 101 0.42 -2.79 5.71
N GLN A 102 0.29 -3.14 4.43
CA GLN A 102 1.26 -3.97 3.71
C GLN A 102 2.64 -3.29 3.59
N TYR A 103 2.67 -1.98 3.36
CA TYR A 103 3.89 -1.18 3.34
C TYR A 103 4.62 -1.23 4.69
N LEU A 104 3.91 -1.02 5.81
CA LEU A 104 4.52 -1.08 7.15
C LEU A 104 5.12 -2.45 7.46
N GLU A 105 4.48 -3.53 7.02
CA GLU A 105 5.07 -4.87 7.16
C GLU A 105 6.33 -5.07 6.32
N TRP A 106 6.35 -4.54 5.10
CA TRP A 106 7.53 -4.56 4.25
C TRP A 106 8.66 -3.69 4.85
N GLU A 107 8.35 -2.50 5.33
CA GLU A 107 9.29 -1.55 5.96
C GLU A 107 9.96 -2.21 7.20
N ARG A 108 9.16 -2.85 8.07
CA ARG A 108 9.68 -3.62 9.21
C ARG A 108 10.60 -4.76 8.81
N ARG A 109 10.28 -5.47 7.72
CA ARG A 109 11.12 -6.56 7.19
C ARG A 109 12.46 -6.01 6.68
N GLN A 110 12.48 -4.89 5.97
CA GLN A 110 13.71 -4.23 5.52
C GLN A 110 14.58 -3.80 6.71
N GLY A 111 14.00 -3.16 7.73
CA GLY A 111 14.73 -2.73 8.93
C GLY A 111 15.39 -3.90 9.69
N ARG A 112 14.70 -5.04 9.80
CA ARG A 112 15.26 -6.27 10.39
C ARG A 112 16.41 -6.86 9.56
N VAL A 113 16.31 -6.83 8.23
CA VAL A 113 17.39 -7.32 7.34
C VAL A 113 18.65 -6.46 7.47
N VAL A 114 18.50 -5.14 7.61
CA VAL A 114 19.64 -4.22 7.82
C VAL A 114 20.33 -4.48 9.17
N GLN A 115 19.56 -4.65 10.25
CA GLN A 115 20.13 -4.98 11.57
C GLN A 115 20.78 -6.37 11.63
N GLY A 116 20.17 -7.38 11.01
CA GLY A 116 20.75 -8.73 10.96
C GLY A 116 22.08 -8.79 10.19
N ARG A 117 22.29 -7.87 9.24
CA ARG A 117 23.58 -7.70 8.55
C ARG A 117 24.61 -7.02 9.44
N ALA A 118 24.21 -5.96 10.17
CA ALA A 118 25.09 -5.28 11.12
C ALA A 118 25.57 -6.20 12.25
N LYS A 119 24.69 -7.06 12.79
CA LYS A 119 25.03 -8.00 13.87
C LYS A 119 25.93 -9.18 13.46
N ARG A 120 26.09 -9.44 12.14
CA ARG A 120 26.96 -10.50 11.61
C ARG A 120 28.40 -10.02 11.41
N VAL A 121 28.64 -8.71 11.45
CA VAL A 121 29.96 -8.09 11.31
C VAL A 121 30.48 -7.64 12.68
N GLU A 122 30.26 -8.45 13.72
CA GLU A 122 31.05 -8.38 14.94
C GLU A 122 32.22 -9.36 14.72
N PRO A 123 33.47 -8.89 14.57
CA PRO A 123 34.61 -9.77 14.38
C PRO A 123 34.89 -10.48 15.70
N ASP A 124 35.20 -11.77 15.62
CA ASP A 124 35.83 -12.52 16.72
C ASP A 124 36.99 -11.69 17.27
N GLY A 125 36.80 -11.13 18.47
CA GLY A 125 37.88 -10.56 19.26
C GLY A 125 38.85 -11.66 19.68
N PRO A 126 40.15 -11.35 19.80
CA PRO A 126 41.21 -12.34 19.78
C PRO A 126 41.11 -13.33 20.95
N GLU A 127 41.33 -14.60 20.61
CA GLU A 127 41.47 -15.72 21.52
C GLU A 127 42.45 -15.36 22.66
N PRO A 128 42.05 -15.45 23.94
CA PRO A 128 42.98 -15.20 25.03
C PRO A 128 44.02 -16.33 25.04
N GLU A 129 45.25 -15.97 24.66
CA GLU A 129 46.43 -16.81 24.84
C GLU A 129 46.53 -17.26 26.30
N GLN A 130 46.48 -18.58 26.47
CA GLN A 130 46.76 -19.28 27.71
C GLN A 130 48.24 -19.13 28.04
N PRO A 131 48.57 -18.86 29.31
CA PRO A 131 49.59 -19.69 29.97
C PRO A 131 49.08 -20.37 31.24
#